data_AF-A0A7X1NVG0-F1
#
_entry.id   AF-A0A7X1NVG0-F1
#
_cell.length_a   1.000
_cell.length_b   1.000
_cell.length_c   1.000
_cell.angle_alpha   90.00
_cell.angle_beta   90.00
_cell.angle_gamma   90.00
#
_symmetry.space_group_name_H-M   'P 1'
#
loop_
_entity.id
_entity.type
_entity.pdbx_description
1 polymer ?
#
loop_
_entity_poly.entity_id
_entity_poly.type
_entity_poly.pdbx_seq_one_letter_code
_entity_poly.pdbx_strand_id
1 'polypeptide(L)'
;MDAQFTSTPQSGGITMKTHTRPTPLSAALLLTLLLAACGGPTRPAGTPVTSLADSGPGSLREVLAAAGDGDTLRFTAGGTVTLSSPVTIDKDVTILAGEVTLDAAGRGRVLEVAPGTEVTMRGGTLRGGVGQPVEIPVTTSQALSRATWGGNLLNGGTLTLDGTTVTGGRAMNGGGIYNAPGATLTLRNVTMTANEAFIPNPDIASESTGSGGAIANRGTLTIESGTFQGNVAFYTGGVLRHTDGTLTVQGGLFENNSCTFAEVADGSRGCAGGAMLLSAGTVIGGGTFRGNSATNAGGALFVSRSAVTISGGTFEGNRATGAVNSSGGAIYSTGNLTLSAGTFRGNAALYGGALRSSGSSTLTMTGGSFTGNAAGATGGAVNFYGTGRISGGVIENNAAQSGGGGLQLYSGAGQKTSLTIEGGAVVRGNTAQYGGGIGVGSAEAGGTTLEVRGGTLSGNSAQRGGGLDIGHSAILNLSGGTISGNQATVTGGGIVIGGAVTMTGGTISGNSTVSQEGHEGGGGVRLYAGAKMTASGGTISGNKARWGAGVVIDGPYQTSPTAEFLLTGADVSGNQLTDPSNVGGGFFNGGRLTVTSGRVTGNAATRNGGGVFNRKDAAYIQTGGTVSGNTPDNVFNE
;
A
#
# COMPACT_ATOMS: atom_id res chain seq x y z
N MET A 1 -40.34 -11.33 35.39
CA MET A 1 -41.29 -12.43 35.28
C MET A 1 -41.39 -12.82 33.82
N ASP A 2 -40.88 -13.93 33.32
CA ASP A 2 -39.80 -14.83 33.70
C ASP A 2 -39.37 -15.51 32.39
N ALA A 3 -38.07 -15.77 32.28
CA ALA A 3 -37.45 -16.54 31.20
C ALA A 3 -37.40 -18.02 31.58
N GLN A 4 -37.48 -18.93 30.58
CA GLN A 4 -36.87 -20.28 30.57
C GLN A 4 -37.13 -20.90 29.17
N PHE A 5 -36.13 -21.10 28.30
CA PHE A 5 -35.15 -22.20 28.25
C PHE A 5 -35.75 -23.61 28.37
N THR A 6 -35.83 -24.32 27.25
CA THR A 6 -35.83 -25.80 27.20
C THR A 6 -34.96 -26.29 26.04
N SER A 7 -33.93 -27.06 26.38
CA SER A 7 -32.96 -27.69 25.49
C SER A 7 -33.10 -29.22 25.48
N THR A 8 -32.77 -29.82 24.32
CA THR A 8 -32.33 -31.22 24.05
C THR A 8 -33.33 -32.38 24.15
N PRO A 9 -33.07 -33.56 23.53
CA PRO A 9 -32.25 -33.89 22.34
C PRO A 9 -32.93 -34.89 21.35
N GLN A 10 -32.40 -35.02 20.13
CA GLN A 10 -32.69 -36.16 19.23
C GLN A 10 -31.55 -37.19 19.22
N SER A 11 -31.96 -38.47 19.25
CA SER A 11 -31.16 -39.68 19.35
C SER A 11 -31.17 -40.51 18.07
N GLY A 12 -30.06 -41.21 17.81
CA GLY A 12 -29.96 -42.40 16.95
C GLY A 12 -28.58 -42.45 16.29
N GLY A 13 -27.72 -43.47 16.45
CA GLY A 13 -27.80 -44.78 17.06
C GLY A 13 -26.71 -45.63 16.39
N ILE A 14 -25.58 -45.83 17.06
CA ILE A 14 -24.42 -46.63 16.58
C ILE A 14 -24.52 -48.03 17.19
N THR A 15 -24.33 -49.08 16.37
CA THR A 15 -24.26 -50.48 16.85
C THR A 15 -22.82 -50.98 16.82
N MET A 16 -22.28 -51.31 18.00
CA MET A 16 -21.04 -52.08 18.20
C MET A 16 -21.33 -53.60 18.22
N LYS A 17 -20.37 -54.41 17.75
CA LYS A 17 -20.28 -55.85 18.04
C LYS A 17 -19.23 -56.11 19.13
N THR A 18 -19.54 -57.01 20.06
CA THR A 18 -18.76 -57.38 21.24
C THR A 18 -18.07 -58.76 21.13
N HIS A 19 -16.80 -58.81 21.57
CA HIS A 19 -16.04 -59.79 22.38
C HIS A 19 -16.28 -61.31 22.39
N THR A 20 -15.17 -62.06 22.58
CA THR A 20 -14.95 -63.01 23.71
C THR A 20 -13.44 -63.34 23.95
N ARG A 21 -13.07 -63.68 25.21
CA ARG A 21 -11.75 -63.76 25.92
C ARG A 21 -11.21 -65.23 26.05
N PRO A 22 -10.23 -65.72 26.90
CA PRO A 22 -9.39 -65.14 28.01
C PRO A 22 -7.90 -65.67 28.22
N THR A 23 -7.25 -65.23 29.33
CA THR A 23 -5.86 -65.37 29.92
C THR A 23 -5.56 -66.73 30.65
N PRO A 24 -4.39 -67.10 31.33
CA PRO A 24 -3.38 -66.27 32.09
C PRO A 24 -1.89 -66.78 32.37
N LEU A 25 -1.12 -65.99 33.17
CA LEU A 25 0.12 -66.24 34.02
C LEU A 25 1.44 -66.73 33.35
N SER A 26 2.69 -66.34 33.70
CA SER A 26 3.35 -65.99 34.98
C SER A 26 4.63 -65.14 34.80
N ALA A 27 5.02 -64.44 35.86
CA ALA A 27 6.27 -63.68 36.03
C ALA A 27 7.48 -64.54 36.43
N ALA A 28 8.68 -64.17 35.95
CA ALA A 28 9.96 -64.12 36.69
C ALA A 28 11.17 -64.23 35.73
N LEU A 29 11.89 -63.13 35.48
CA LEU A 29 13.32 -63.03 35.78
C LEU A 29 13.80 -61.59 35.66
N LEU A 30 14.29 -61.06 36.77
CA LEU A 30 15.05 -59.83 36.87
C LEU A 30 16.46 -60.03 36.27
N LEU A 31 16.98 -58.96 35.65
CA LEU A 31 18.38 -58.52 35.73
C LEU A 31 19.45 -59.23 34.88
N THR A 32 19.75 -58.68 33.69
CA THR A 32 21.13 -58.46 33.21
C THR A 32 21.23 -57.22 32.29
N LEU A 33 21.96 -56.21 32.80
CA LEU A 33 22.81 -55.20 32.12
C LEU A 33 22.28 -54.44 30.89
N LEU A 34 21.93 -53.15 31.02
CA LEU A 34 22.84 -52.00 30.75
C LEU A 34 23.77 -52.18 29.53
N LEU A 35 23.34 -51.71 28.35
CA LEU A 35 24.15 -51.02 27.31
C LEU A 35 23.30 -50.71 26.06
N ALA A 36 22.36 -49.76 26.15
CA ALA A 36 21.81 -49.04 24.99
C ALA A 36 21.01 -47.79 25.44
N ALA A 37 21.56 -47.02 26.37
CA ALA A 37 21.03 -45.71 26.76
C ALA A 37 22.09 -44.64 26.45
N CYS A 38 22.45 -44.52 25.18
CA CYS A 38 23.23 -43.41 24.61
C CYS A 38 22.80 -43.25 23.14
N GLY A 39 21.56 -42.81 22.95
CA GLY A 39 21.01 -42.48 21.64
C GLY A 39 20.24 -41.16 21.75
N GLY A 40 20.92 -40.10 22.21
CA GLY A 40 20.43 -38.75 21.97
C GLY A 40 20.26 -38.52 20.46
N PRO A 41 19.53 -37.48 20.02
CA PRO A 41 19.33 -37.23 18.59
C PRO A 41 20.69 -37.25 17.89
N THR A 42 20.92 -38.25 17.04
CA THR A 42 22.16 -38.36 16.27
C THR A 42 22.23 -37.12 15.40
N ARG A 43 23.09 -36.16 15.78
CA ARG A 43 23.41 -34.97 14.99
C ARG A 43 23.64 -35.42 13.54
N PRO A 44 23.10 -34.73 12.52
CA PRO A 44 23.25 -35.18 11.14
C PRO A 44 24.72 -35.48 10.85
N ALA A 45 24.95 -36.69 10.34
CA ALA A 45 26.26 -37.17 9.94
C ALA A 45 26.77 -36.24 8.82
N GLY A 46 27.95 -35.68 9.01
CA GLY A 46 28.57 -34.78 8.04
C GLY A 46 30.07 -34.76 8.24
N THR A 47 30.81 -34.58 7.14
CA THR A 47 32.26 -34.49 7.11
C THR A 47 32.70 -33.32 8.00
N PRO A 48 33.52 -33.59 9.04
CA PRO A 48 33.82 -32.58 10.04
C PRO A 48 34.80 -31.53 9.51
N VAL A 49 34.43 -30.27 9.65
CA VAL A 49 35.35 -29.13 9.56
C VAL A 49 35.86 -28.86 10.98
N THR A 50 37.12 -29.16 11.23
CA THR A 50 37.74 -29.18 12.57
C THR A 50 38.63 -27.98 12.86
N SER A 51 39.00 -27.22 11.82
CA SER A 51 39.85 -26.05 11.93
C SER A 51 39.09 -24.79 11.55
N LEU A 52 39.37 -23.71 12.29
CA LEU A 52 38.92 -22.35 11.96
C LEU A 52 39.95 -21.56 11.14
N ALA A 53 41.03 -22.21 10.71
CA ALA A 53 41.96 -21.61 9.75
C ALA A 53 41.32 -21.47 8.36
N ASP A 54 41.74 -20.45 7.62
CA ASP A 54 41.28 -20.24 6.23
C ASP A 54 41.68 -21.39 5.30
N SER A 55 42.82 -22.02 5.54
CA SER A 55 43.34 -23.13 4.73
C SER A 55 44.14 -24.14 5.57
N GLY A 56 44.51 -25.26 4.94
CA GLY A 56 45.25 -26.34 5.57
C GLY A 56 44.36 -27.40 6.24
N PRO A 57 44.97 -28.35 6.97
CA PRO A 57 44.27 -29.50 7.54
C PRO A 57 43.05 -29.12 8.39
N GLY A 58 41.91 -29.75 8.11
CA GLY A 58 40.64 -29.57 8.80
C GLY A 58 39.88 -28.28 8.47
N SER A 59 40.41 -27.42 7.59
CA SER A 59 39.75 -26.16 7.18
C SER A 59 38.57 -26.42 6.26
N LEU A 60 37.66 -25.43 6.13
CA LEU A 60 36.54 -25.51 5.20
C LEU A 60 37.01 -25.73 3.76
N ARG A 61 38.10 -25.08 3.34
CA ARG A 61 38.63 -25.20 1.97
C ARG A 61 39.12 -26.60 1.65
N GLU A 62 39.88 -27.21 2.56
CA GLU A 62 40.38 -28.58 2.35
C GLU A 62 39.22 -29.56 2.32
N VAL A 63 38.29 -29.45 3.28
CA VAL A 63 37.13 -30.34 3.38
C VAL A 63 36.22 -30.20 2.14
N LEU A 64 36.00 -28.98 1.65
CA LEU A 64 35.22 -28.73 0.44
C LEU A 64 35.92 -29.26 -0.82
N ALA A 65 37.26 -29.13 -0.91
CA ALA A 65 38.03 -29.67 -2.03
C ALA A 65 37.95 -31.21 -2.09
N ALA A 66 37.85 -31.88 -0.94
CA ALA A 66 37.71 -33.33 -0.85
C ALA A 66 36.26 -33.84 -0.96
N ALA A 67 35.25 -32.98 -0.74
CA ALA A 67 33.83 -33.35 -0.78
C ALA A 67 33.37 -33.82 -2.18
N GLY A 68 32.35 -34.67 -2.22
CA GLY A 68 31.56 -34.97 -3.42
C GLY A 68 30.20 -34.27 -3.41
N ASP A 69 29.49 -34.33 -4.53
CA ASP A 69 28.12 -33.81 -4.64
C ASP A 69 27.17 -34.56 -3.68
N GLY A 70 26.31 -33.81 -3.00
CA GLY A 70 25.39 -34.27 -1.95
C GLY A 70 25.98 -34.27 -0.54
N ASP A 71 27.28 -34.00 -0.36
CA ASP A 71 27.93 -34.09 0.95
C ASP A 71 27.45 -33.01 1.93
N THR A 72 27.43 -33.36 3.22
CA THR A 72 27.18 -32.41 4.32
C THR A 72 28.48 -32.11 5.05
N LEU A 73 28.91 -30.85 5.03
CA LEU A 73 30.11 -30.35 5.70
C LEU A 73 29.69 -29.67 7.01
N ARG A 74 30.30 -30.05 8.13
CA ARG A 74 29.85 -29.61 9.46
C ARG A 74 30.98 -29.06 10.29
N PHE A 75 30.89 -27.79 10.67
CA PHE A 75 31.79 -27.22 11.67
C PHE A 75 31.59 -27.89 13.03
N THR A 76 32.71 -28.28 13.64
CA THR A 76 32.74 -28.97 14.94
C THR A 76 33.03 -28.03 16.11
N ALA A 77 33.47 -26.81 15.82
CA ALA A 77 33.71 -25.72 16.78
C ALA A 77 33.14 -24.40 16.24
N GLY A 78 32.77 -23.48 17.14
CA GLY A 78 32.35 -22.12 16.81
C GLY A 78 33.52 -21.13 16.89
N GLY A 79 33.41 -20.00 16.19
CA GLY A 79 34.44 -18.96 16.17
C GLY A 79 34.55 -18.26 14.81
N THR A 80 35.63 -17.52 14.59
CA THR A 80 35.83 -16.75 13.36
C THR A 80 36.86 -17.42 12.45
N VAL A 81 36.48 -17.64 11.19
CA VAL A 81 37.39 -17.96 10.08
C VAL A 81 37.62 -16.68 9.30
N THR A 82 38.82 -16.13 9.42
CA THR A 82 39.23 -14.92 8.71
C THR A 82 39.79 -15.30 7.35
N LEU A 83 39.09 -14.96 6.27
CA LEU A 83 39.40 -15.38 4.92
C LEU A 83 40.46 -14.47 4.27
N SER A 84 41.40 -15.08 3.53
CA SER A 84 42.33 -14.36 2.66
C SER A 84 41.76 -14.08 1.26
N SER A 85 40.76 -14.84 0.85
CA SER A 85 40.10 -14.78 -0.46
C SER A 85 38.68 -15.36 -0.38
N PRO A 86 37.79 -15.16 -1.36
CA PRO A 86 36.49 -15.82 -1.39
C PRO A 86 36.61 -17.35 -1.34
N VAL A 87 35.64 -18.02 -0.72
CA VAL A 87 35.47 -19.47 -0.81
C VAL A 87 34.52 -19.77 -1.98
N THR A 88 35.06 -20.34 -3.05
CA THR A 88 34.27 -20.81 -4.19
C THR A 88 33.66 -22.17 -3.87
N ILE A 89 32.36 -22.32 -4.13
CA ILE A 89 31.62 -23.58 -3.99
C ILE A 89 31.13 -23.98 -5.37
N ASP A 90 31.68 -25.07 -5.89
CA ASP A 90 31.43 -25.63 -7.23
C ASP A 90 30.85 -27.05 -7.19
N LYS A 91 30.45 -27.51 -6.00
CA LYS A 91 29.86 -28.83 -5.73
C LYS A 91 28.57 -28.70 -4.97
N ASP A 92 27.68 -29.66 -5.18
CA ASP A 92 26.39 -29.66 -4.50
C ASP A 92 26.60 -30.05 -3.05
N VAL A 93 26.45 -29.13 -2.10
CA VAL A 93 26.80 -29.40 -0.69
C VAL A 93 25.86 -28.73 0.29
N THR A 94 25.75 -29.33 1.48
CA THR A 94 25.16 -28.69 2.65
C THR A 94 26.23 -28.28 3.65
N ILE A 95 26.30 -27.00 4.01
CA ILE A 95 27.21 -26.48 5.03
C ILE A 95 26.43 -26.21 6.31
N LEU A 96 26.77 -26.92 7.38
CA LEU A 96 26.28 -26.69 8.74
C LEU A 96 27.29 -25.80 9.47
N ALA A 97 27.04 -24.49 9.44
CA ALA A 97 27.97 -23.48 9.97
C ALA A 97 27.83 -23.25 11.47
N GLY A 98 26.65 -23.49 12.05
CA GLY A 98 26.42 -23.30 13.49
C GLY A 98 26.78 -21.87 13.94
N GLU A 99 27.67 -21.75 14.92
CA GLU A 99 28.13 -20.46 15.49
C GLU A 99 29.38 -19.89 14.80
N VAL A 100 29.67 -20.32 13.57
CA VAL A 100 30.85 -19.86 12.83
C VAL A 100 30.60 -18.54 12.11
N THR A 101 31.55 -17.62 12.24
CA THR A 101 31.64 -16.42 11.41
C THR A 101 32.69 -16.61 10.33
N LEU A 102 32.27 -16.55 9.07
CA LEU A 102 33.16 -16.44 7.92
C LEU A 102 33.34 -14.95 7.61
N ASP A 103 34.54 -14.44 7.82
CA ASP A 103 34.85 -13.00 7.74
C ASP A 103 35.80 -12.72 6.58
N ALA A 104 35.35 -11.96 5.59
CA ALA A 104 36.18 -11.54 4.47
C ALA A 104 37.19 -10.44 4.86
N ALA A 105 37.03 -9.78 6.01
CA ALA A 105 37.94 -8.75 6.53
C ALA A 105 38.30 -7.65 5.51
N GLY A 106 37.36 -7.27 4.65
CA GLY A 106 37.53 -6.28 3.59
C GLY A 106 38.30 -6.74 2.36
N ARG A 107 38.71 -8.02 2.29
CA ARG A 107 39.57 -8.56 1.21
C ARG A 107 38.79 -9.21 0.06
N GLY A 108 37.62 -8.66 -0.27
CA GLY A 108 36.70 -9.21 -1.26
C GLY A 108 35.44 -9.76 -0.61
N ARG A 109 34.94 -10.90 -1.09
CA ARG A 109 33.69 -11.53 -0.66
C ARG A 109 33.95 -12.74 0.21
N VAL A 110 32.92 -13.20 0.91
CA VAL A 110 32.97 -14.42 1.74
C VAL A 110 32.79 -15.66 0.86
N LEU A 111 31.69 -15.74 0.11
CA LEU A 111 31.32 -16.92 -0.68
C LEU A 111 31.03 -16.58 -2.15
N GLU A 112 31.38 -17.51 -3.04
CA GLU A 112 30.97 -17.51 -4.44
C GLU A 112 30.39 -18.88 -4.82
N VAL A 113 29.10 -18.93 -5.19
CA VAL A 113 28.44 -20.16 -5.64
C VAL A 113 28.52 -20.24 -7.16
N ALA A 114 29.06 -21.33 -7.70
CA ALA A 114 29.21 -21.52 -9.13
C ALA A 114 27.86 -21.77 -9.83
N PRO A 115 27.74 -21.43 -11.14
CA PRO A 115 26.57 -21.79 -11.94
C PRO A 115 26.35 -23.30 -12.01
N GLY A 116 25.09 -23.73 -11.90
CA GLY A 116 24.71 -25.15 -11.96
C GLY A 116 24.85 -25.91 -10.64
N THR A 117 25.38 -25.27 -9.59
CA THR A 117 25.60 -25.88 -8.27
C THR A 117 24.43 -25.63 -7.31
N GLU A 118 24.07 -26.62 -6.50
CA GLU A 118 23.07 -26.55 -5.43
C GLU A 118 23.72 -26.52 -4.03
N VAL A 119 23.57 -25.40 -3.32
CA VAL A 119 24.19 -25.18 -2.02
C VAL A 119 23.14 -24.85 -0.98
N THR A 120 23.21 -25.52 0.18
CA THR A 120 22.45 -25.13 1.38
C THR A 120 23.40 -24.75 2.50
N MET A 121 23.27 -23.55 3.05
CA MET A 121 23.97 -23.13 4.26
C MET A 121 22.98 -23.00 5.42
N ARG A 122 23.29 -23.64 6.55
CA ARG A 122 22.48 -23.57 7.78
C ARG A 122 23.27 -22.92 8.92
N GLY A 123 22.72 -21.87 9.50
CA GLY A 123 23.37 -21.07 10.54
C GLY A 123 24.53 -20.23 10.02
N GLY A 124 25.39 -19.80 10.94
CA GLY A 124 26.61 -19.05 10.66
C GLY A 124 26.39 -17.58 10.32
N THR A 125 27.49 -16.84 10.25
CA THR A 125 27.55 -15.43 9.86
C THR A 125 28.50 -15.24 8.69
N LEU A 126 28.05 -14.56 7.64
CA LEU A 126 28.87 -14.04 6.55
C LEU A 126 29.06 -12.53 6.77
N ARG A 127 30.30 -12.05 6.91
CA ARG A 127 30.55 -10.63 7.16
C ARG A 127 31.80 -10.06 6.52
N GLY A 128 31.86 -8.73 6.59
CA GLY A 128 33.07 -7.95 6.33
C GLY A 128 33.48 -7.93 4.86
N GLY A 129 32.59 -8.39 3.97
CA GLY A 129 32.86 -8.44 2.56
C GLY A 129 32.68 -7.08 1.91
N VAL A 130 33.65 -6.72 1.06
CA VAL A 130 33.61 -5.51 0.25
C VAL A 130 33.77 -5.99 -1.19
N GLY A 131 32.71 -5.90 -2.00
CA GLY A 131 32.86 -6.09 -3.45
C GLY A 131 34.03 -5.24 -3.94
N GLN A 132 34.79 -5.71 -4.93
CA GLN A 132 36.10 -5.14 -5.30
C GLN A 132 36.08 -3.59 -5.26
N PRO A 133 36.79 -2.97 -4.30
CA PRO A 133 36.97 -1.52 -4.27
C PRO A 133 37.70 -1.12 -5.55
N VAL A 134 37.14 -0.20 -6.33
CA VAL A 134 37.85 0.28 -7.53
C VAL A 134 38.57 1.57 -7.17
N GLU A 135 39.91 1.56 -7.26
CA GLU A 135 40.73 2.75 -7.10
C GLU A 135 40.42 3.76 -8.22
N ILE A 136 40.33 5.04 -7.86
CA ILE A 136 40.05 6.14 -8.79
C ILE A 136 41.38 6.55 -9.46
N PRO A 137 41.40 6.80 -10.79
CA PRO A 137 40.27 7.03 -11.71
C PRO A 137 39.66 5.74 -12.31
N VAL A 138 38.33 5.66 -12.30
CA VAL A 138 37.56 4.49 -12.75
C VAL A 138 37.01 4.71 -14.16
N THR A 139 37.10 3.70 -15.02
CA THR A 139 36.27 3.66 -16.25
C THR A 139 34.88 3.09 -15.94
N THR A 140 33.83 3.56 -16.61
CA THR A 140 32.44 3.10 -16.41
C THR A 140 32.29 1.57 -16.52
N SER A 141 33.13 0.90 -17.33
CA SER A 141 33.11 -0.55 -17.49
C SER A 141 33.61 -1.31 -16.26
N GLN A 142 34.58 -0.77 -15.49
CA GLN A 142 35.11 -1.41 -14.29
C GLN A 142 34.11 -1.37 -13.13
N ALA A 143 33.41 -0.24 -12.96
CA ALA A 143 32.38 -0.07 -11.94
C ALA A 143 31.15 -0.97 -12.15
N LEU A 144 30.88 -1.37 -13.41
CA LEU A 144 29.77 -2.24 -13.81
C LEU A 144 30.14 -3.73 -13.86
N SER A 145 31.33 -4.12 -13.37
CA SER A 145 31.76 -5.52 -13.39
C SER A 145 31.22 -6.32 -12.21
N ARG A 146 31.04 -7.64 -12.39
CA ARG A 146 30.64 -8.58 -11.30
C ARG A 146 31.60 -8.59 -10.11
N ALA A 147 32.80 -8.02 -10.28
CA ALA A 147 33.80 -7.92 -9.25
C ALA A 147 33.35 -6.98 -8.11
N THR A 148 32.54 -5.95 -8.42
CA THR A 148 32.10 -4.90 -7.47
C THR A 148 30.74 -5.18 -6.83
N TRP A 149 30.12 -6.34 -7.12
CA TRP A 149 28.75 -6.68 -6.69
C TRP A 149 28.74 -7.79 -5.64
N GLY A 150 27.75 -7.78 -4.73
CA GLY A 150 27.58 -8.81 -3.71
C GLY A 150 28.66 -8.73 -2.65
N GLY A 151 28.56 -7.84 -1.67
CA GLY A 151 29.69 -7.57 -0.76
C GLY A 151 30.13 -8.80 0.02
N ASN A 152 29.19 -9.56 0.59
CA ASN A 152 29.49 -10.80 1.28
C ASN A 152 29.37 -12.03 0.37
N LEU A 153 28.46 -12.04 -0.60
CA LEU A 153 28.14 -13.23 -1.36
C LEU A 153 27.78 -12.92 -2.83
N LEU A 154 28.32 -13.73 -3.74
CA LEU A 154 27.82 -13.83 -5.11
C LEU A 154 27.21 -15.22 -5.35
N ASN A 155 25.95 -15.24 -5.79
CA ASN A 155 25.27 -16.48 -6.16
C ASN A 155 25.17 -16.61 -7.68
N GLY A 156 25.76 -17.66 -8.23
CA GLY A 156 25.60 -18.09 -9.61
C GLY A 156 24.71 -19.33 -9.79
N GLY A 157 24.43 -20.07 -8.71
CA GLY A 157 23.72 -21.36 -8.72
C GLY A 157 22.39 -21.32 -7.97
N THR A 158 22.02 -22.43 -7.35
CA THR A 158 20.85 -22.58 -6.47
C THR A 158 21.31 -22.55 -5.02
N LEU A 159 21.00 -21.47 -4.29
CA LEU A 159 21.45 -21.26 -2.92
C LEU A 159 20.26 -21.16 -1.97
N THR A 160 20.29 -21.95 -0.90
CA THR A 160 19.41 -21.79 0.26
C THR A 160 20.22 -21.32 1.47
N LEU A 161 19.82 -20.19 2.06
CA LEU A 161 20.31 -19.72 3.36
C LEU A 161 19.23 -19.93 4.42
N ASP A 162 19.57 -20.68 5.48
CA ASP A 162 18.63 -21.05 6.54
C ASP A 162 19.21 -20.72 7.92
N GLY A 163 18.69 -19.69 8.59
CA GLY A 163 19.25 -19.24 9.87
C GLY A 163 20.60 -18.53 9.76
N THR A 164 21.00 -18.12 8.55
CA THR A 164 22.27 -17.45 8.30
C THR A 164 22.16 -15.94 8.51
N THR A 165 23.20 -15.35 9.10
CA THR A 165 23.35 -13.89 9.20
C THR A 165 24.26 -13.37 8.09
N VAL A 166 23.87 -12.31 7.39
CA VAL A 166 24.68 -11.60 6.39
C VAL A 166 24.78 -10.13 6.80
N THR A 167 25.98 -9.69 7.18
CA THR A 167 26.14 -8.36 7.80
C THR A 167 27.40 -7.62 7.36
N GLY A 168 27.35 -6.28 7.41
CA GLY A 168 28.50 -5.43 7.12
C GLY A 168 29.04 -5.57 5.69
N GLY A 169 28.24 -6.12 4.77
CA GLY A 169 28.61 -6.24 3.37
C GLY A 169 28.53 -4.89 2.68
N ARG A 170 29.53 -4.56 1.86
CA ARG A 170 29.58 -3.32 1.09
C ARG A 170 29.84 -3.61 -0.37
N ALA A 171 29.02 -3.10 -1.28
CA ALA A 171 29.21 -3.31 -2.72
C ALA A 171 28.60 -2.16 -3.52
N MET A 172 28.86 -2.10 -4.82
CA MET A 172 28.16 -1.16 -5.70
C MET A 172 26.75 -1.66 -6.05
N ASN A 173 26.46 -2.95 -5.90
CA ASN A 173 25.12 -3.49 -6.12
C ASN A 173 24.98 -4.76 -5.28
N GLY A 174 23.93 -4.85 -4.45
CA GLY A 174 23.79 -5.96 -3.52
C GLY A 174 24.85 -5.88 -2.42
N GLY A 175 24.73 -4.93 -1.48
CA GLY A 175 25.74 -4.73 -0.44
C GLY A 175 26.04 -6.01 0.33
N GLY A 176 25.04 -6.84 0.63
CA GLY A 176 25.24 -8.19 1.14
C GLY A 176 25.42 -9.23 0.03
N ILE A 177 24.40 -9.38 -0.82
CA ILE A 177 24.27 -10.50 -1.77
C ILE A 177 23.98 -9.99 -3.18
N TYR A 178 24.66 -10.56 -4.17
CA TYR A 178 24.27 -10.46 -5.57
C TYR A 178 23.79 -11.82 -6.10
N ASN A 179 22.53 -11.89 -6.53
CA ASN A 179 21.96 -13.07 -7.19
C ASN A 179 21.96 -12.88 -8.71
N ALA A 180 22.76 -13.69 -9.40
CA ALA A 180 23.01 -13.55 -10.84
C ALA A 180 21.79 -13.96 -11.70
N PRO A 181 21.74 -13.53 -12.97
CA PRO A 181 20.76 -14.05 -13.92
C PRO A 181 20.81 -15.59 -14.00
N GLY A 182 19.64 -16.22 -13.97
CA GLY A 182 19.50 -17.69 -13.96
C GLY A 182 19.76 -18.38 -12.62
N ALA A 183 20.29 -17.67 -11.63
CA ALA A 183 20.52 -18.20 -10.29
C ALA A 183 19.24 -18.18 -9.43
N THR A 184 19.14 -19.09 -8.47
CA THR A 184 18.03 -19.18 -7.50
C THR A 184 18.55 -18.92 -6.09
N LEU A 185 17.88 -18.04 -5.36
CA LEU A 185 18.18 -17.73 -3.96
C LEU A 185 16.93 -17.91 -3.10
N THR A 186 17.02 -18.76 -2.08
CA THR A 186 15.97 -18.96 -1.07
C THR A 186 16.48 -18.53 0.29
N LEU A 187 15.75 -17.62 0.94
CA LEU A 187 16.08 -17.08 2.26
C LEU A 187 15.04 -17.54 3.29
N ARG A 188 15.48 -18.32 4.27
CA ARG A 188 14.68 -18.80 5.40
C ARG A 188 15.33 -18.37 6.71
N ASN A 189 14.57 -17.74 7.59
CA ASN A 189 15.03 -17.32 8.91
C ASN A 189 16.36 -16.54 8.89
N VAL A 190 16.60 -15.76 7.84
CA VAL A 190 17.88 -15.04 7.67
C VAL A 190 17.90 -13.76 8.49
N THR A 191 19.09 -13.28 8.83
CA THR A 191 19.28 -11.93 9.36
C THR A 191 20.20 -11.15 8.42
N MET A 192 19.71 -10.05 7.85
CA MET A 192 20.47 -9.18 6.95
C MET A 192 20.52 -7.77 7.53
N THR A 193 21.69 -7.37 8.04
CA THR A 193 21.84 -6.10 8.77
C THR A 193 23.07 -5.33 8.37
N ALA A 194 22.97 -3.99 8.40
CA ALA A 194 24.11 -3.09 8.15
C ALA A 194 24.84 -3.37 6.82
N ASN A 195 24.11 -3.83 5.80
CA ASN A 195 24.67 -3.97 4.46
C ASN A 195 24.44 -2.66 3.66
N GLU A 196 25.43 -2.29 2.86
CA GLU A 196 25.47 -0.99 2.18
C GLU A 196 25.73 -1.16 0.68
N ALA A 197 24.86 -0.58 -0.14
CA ALA A 197 25.14 -0.33 -1.55
C ALA A 197 25.62 1.11 -1.74
N PHE A 198 26.91 1.31 -2.03
CA PHE A 198 27.54 2.62 -2.14
C PHE A 198 27.88 2.99 -3.59
N ILE A 199 28.19 4.27 -3.82
CA ILE A 199 28.79 4.74 -5.08
C ILE A 199 30.22 5.22 -4.85
N PRO A 200 31.19 4.88 -5.71
CA PRO A 200 32.58 5.29 -5.54
C PRO A 200 32.84 6.74 -6.02
N ASN A 201 32.11 7.22 -7.03
CA ASN A 201 32.16 8.60 -7.53
C ASN A 201 30.77 8.98 -8.12
N PRO A 202 30.23 10.17 -7.80
CA PRO A 202 29.06 10.76 -8.46
C PRO A 202 29.06 10.72 -10.00
N ASP A 203 30.21 10.76 -10.67
CA ASP A 203 30.31 10.79 -12.14
C ASP A 203 29.93 9.45 -12.82
N ILE A 204 29.98 8.34 -12.08
CA ILE A 204 29.58 6.99 -12.55
C ILE A 204 28.29 6.51 -11.85
N ALA A 205 27.54 7.46 -11.30
CA ALA A 205 26.23 7.23 -10.74
C ALA A 205 25.25 6.78 -11.82
N SER A 206 24.81 5.53 -11.73
CA SER A 206 23.65 5.03 -12.45
C SER A 206 22.87 4.10 -11.53
N GLU A 207 21.64 3.74 -11.86
CA GLU A 207 20.87 2.78 -11.04
C GLU A 207 21.56 1.41 -10.86
N SER A 208 22.59 1.11 -11.65
CA SER A 208 23.42 -0.10 -11.55
C SER A 208 24.58 0.01 -10.56
N THR A 209 24.79 1.19 -9.95
CA THR A 209 25.78 1.47 -8.91
C THR A 209 25.06 2.15 -7.73
N GLY A 210 25.22 1.67 -6.50
CA GLY A 210 24.55 2.17 -5.30
C GLY A 210 23.13 1.65 -5.05
N SER A 211 22.77 0.44 -5.49
CA SER A 211 21.42 -0.10 -5.30
C SER A 211 21.38 -1.47 -4.63
N GLY A 212 20.27 -1.79 -3.94
CA GLY A 212 20.09 -3.07 -3.26
C GLY A 212 21.03 -3.20 -2.07
N GLY A 213 20.78 -2.45 -1.00
CA GLY A 213 21.71 -2.38 0.15
C GLY A 213 22.00 -3.75 0.77
N ALA A 214 21.00 -4.62 0.87
CA ALA A 214 21.20 -6.01 1.25
C ALA A 214 21.39 -6.92 0.03
N ILE A 215 20.52 -6.81 -0.97
CA ILE A 215 20.41 -7.77 -2.07
C ILE A 215 20.21 -7.04 -3.40
N ALA A 216 20.94 -7.48 -4.43
CA ALA A 216 20.60 -7.21 -5.82
C ALA A 216 20.22 -8.52 -6.51
N ASN A 217 19.00 -8.60 -7.02
CA ASN A 217 18.44 -9.79 -7.65
C ASN A 217 18.20 -9.59 -9.15
N ARG A 218 18.83 -10.47 -9.96
CA ARG A 218 18.55 -10.65 -11.39
C ARG A 218 18.09 -12.07 -11.74
N GLY A 219 17.97 -12.95 -10.75
CA GLY A 219 17.51 -14.32 -10.89
C GLY A 219 16.17 -14.55 -10.16
N THR A 220 15.97 -15.76 -9.68
CA THR A 220 14.80 -16.11 -8.84
C THR A 220 15.14 -15.88 -7.37
N LEU A 221 14.30 -15.13 -6.66
CA LEU A 221 14.44 -14.89 -5.22
C LEU A 221 13.15 -15.25 -4.49
N THR A 222 13.27 -16.13 -3.49
CA THR A 222 12.20 -16.43 -2.53
C THR A 222 12.63 -15.99 -1.13
N ILE A 223 11.86 -15.10 -0.52
CA ILE A 223 12.00 -14.71 0.89
C ILE A 223 10.86 -15.35 1.67
N GLU A 224 11.18 -16.42 2.40
CA GLU A 224 10.20 -17.11 3.24
C GLU A 224 10.04 -16.40 4.58
N SER A 225 11.17 -16.04 5.22
CA SER A 225 11.21 -15.35 6.50
C SER A 225 12.61 -14.78 6.78
N GLY A 226 12.68 -13.83 7.71
CA GLY A 226 13.94 -13.23 8.16
C GLY A 226 13.77 -11.80 8.64
N THR A 227 14.88 -11.19 9.07
CA THR A 227 14.97 -9.79 9.47
C THR A 227 15.94 -9.05 8.56
N PHE A 228 15.50 -7.96 7.96
CA PHE A 228 16.24 -7.06 7.09
C PHE A 228 16.21 -5.68 7.73
N GLN A 229 17.28 -5.33 8.45
CA GLN A 229 17.28 -4.15 9.31
C GLN A 229 18.48 -3.24 9.05
N GLY A 230 18.22 -1.93 8.91
CA GLY A 230 19.27 -0.93 8.79
C GLY A 230 20.17 -1.12 7.56
N ASN A 231 19.64 -1.70 6.49
CA ASN A 231 20.35 -1.79 5.22
C ASN A 231 20.16 -0.49 4.44
N VAL A 232 21.22 -0.06 3.77
CA VAL A 232 21.30 1.25 3.14
C VAL A 232 21.68 1.11 1.68
N ALA A 233 20.96 1.80 0.81
CA ALA A 233 21.36 1.99 -0.58
C ALA A 233 21.51 3.48 -0.88
N PHE A 234 22.40 3.84 -1.79
CA PHE A 234 22.50 5.22 -2.22
C PHE A 234 21.32 5.61 -3.13
N TYR A 235 21.10 4.88 -4.23
CA TYR A 235 20.10 5.21 -5.24
C TYR A 235 18.74 4.56 -5.03
N THR A 236 18.69 3.23 -4.90
CA THR A 236 17.41 2.52 -4.85
C THR A 236 17.45 1.23 -4.05
N GLY A 237 16.34 0.89 -3.40
CA GLY A 237 16.17 -0.40 -2.72
C GLY A 237 17.11 -0.56 -1.54
N GLY A 238 16.82 0.06 -0.39
CA GLY A 238 17.68 -0.04 0.81
C GLY A 238 17.93 -1.49 1.25
N VAL A 239 16.97 -2.40 1.01
CA VAL A 239 17.16 -3.84 1.10
C VAL A 239 17.43 -4.43 -0.28
N LEU A 240 16.47 -4.32 -1.19
CA LEU A 240 16.44 -5.12 -2.41
C LEU A 240 16.30 -4.26 -3.67
N ARG A 241 17.15 -4.53 -4.66
CA ARG A 241 16.89 -4.17 -6.05
C ARG A 241 16.57 -5.42 -6.86
N HIS A 242 15.37 -5.48 -7.44
CA HIS A 242 14.92 -6.58 -8.28
C HIS A 242 14.65 -6.07 -9.71
N THR A 243 15.46 -6.52 -10.66
CA THR A 243 15.36 -6.06 -12.06
C THR A 243 14.93 -7.11 -13.06
N ASP A 244 15.25 -8.38 -12.79
CA ASP A 244 14.99 -9.50 -13.69
C ASP A 244 14.60 -10.74 -12.87
N GLY A 245 14.00 -11.73 -13.53
CA GLY A 245 13.56 -12.98 -12.90
C GLY A 245 12.25 -12.82 -12.13
N THR A 246 12.11 -13.55 -11.02
CA THR A 246 10.91 -13.52 -10.17
C THR A 246 11.28 -13.23 -8.72
N LEU A 247 10.38 -12.54 -8.02
CA LEU A 247 10.47 -12.30 -6.59
C LEU A 247 9.19 -12.78 -5.90
N THR A 248 9.34 -13.66 -4.91
CA THR A 248 8.27 -14.05 -3.99
C THR A 248 8.65 -13.68 -2.56
N VAL A 249 7.83 -12.87 -1.90
CA VAL A 249 7.97 -12.54 -0.48
C VAL A 249 6.80 -13.13 0.28
N GLN A 250 7.05 -14.16 1.09
CA GLN A 250 6.03 -14.81 1.92
C GLN A 250 5.96 -14.18 3.31
N GLY A 251 7.09 -13.68 3.83
CA GLY A 251 7.20 -13.15 5.17
C GLY A 251 8.50 -12.39 5.42
N GLY A 252 8.74 -12.06 6.69
CA GLY A 252 9.93 -11.34 7.16
C GLY A 252 9.65 -9.92 7.66
N LEU A 253 10.64 -9.35 8.34
CA LEU A 253 10.63 -7.99 8.87
C LEU A 253 11.64 -7.13 8.10
N PHE A 254 11.16 -6.11 7.40
CA PHE A 254 11.96 -5.10 6.70
C PHE A 254 11.87 -3.79 7.48
N GLU A 255 12.84 -3.54 8.36
CA GLU A 255 12.78 -2.45 9.34
C GLU A 255 13.88 -1.42 9.16
N ASN A 256 13.51 -0.13 9.16
CA ASN A 256 14.45 1.00 9.18
C ASN A 256 15.53 0.91 8.08
N ASN A 257 15.15 0.42 6.90
CA ASN A 257 16.01 0.43 5.74
C ASN A 257 15.80 1.74 4.98
N SER A 258 16.87 2.24 4.35
CA SER A 258 16.82 3.53 3.69
C SER A 258 17.51 3.50 2.35
N CYS A 259 16.96 4.28 1.41
CA CYS A 259 17.78 4.88 0.37
C CYS A 259 18.15 6.32 0.75
N THR A 260 19.29 6.84 0.29
CA THR A 260 19.84 8.10 0.85
C THR A 260 20.20 9.20 -0.15
N PHE A 261 20.16 8.94 -1.46
CA PHE A 261 20.43 9.97 -2.46
C PHE A 261 19.43 11.13 -2.30
N ALA A 262 19.93 12.32 -2.00
CA ALA A 262 19.12 13.47 -1.64
C ALA A 262 18.18 13.89 -2.79
N GLU A 263 17.00 14.39 -2.41
CA GLU A 263 16.12 15.05 -3.37
C GLU A 263 16.78 16.37 -3.83
N VAL A 264 16.84 16.60 -5.13
CA VAL A 264 17.32 17.89 -5.67
C VAL A 264 16.23 18.96 -5.54
N ALA A 265 16.62 20.24 -5.51
CA ALA A 265 15.71 21.34 -5.21
C ALA A 265 14.52 21.49 -6.17
N ASP A 266 14.64 21.02 -7.42
CA ASP A 266 13.56 21.02 -8.40
C ASP A 266 12.65 19.77 -8.32
N GLY A 267 12.95 18.84 -7.41
CA GLY A 267 12.24 17.58 -7.22
C GLY A 267 12.33 16.62 -8.40
N SER A 268 13.25 16.82 -9.35
CA SER A 268 13.41 15.97 -10.54
C SER A 268 14.12 14.65 -10.25
N ARG A 269 14.91 14.59 -9.16
CA ARG A 269 15.74 13.44 -8.79
C ARG A 269 15.74 13.25 -7.28
N GLY A 270 15.86 11.99 -6.87
CA GLY A 270 16.02 11.55 -5.49
C GLY A 270 15.89 10.03 -5.44
N CYS A 271 16.15 9.42 -4.29
CA CYS A 271 16.20 7.97 -4.15
C CYS A 271 14.79 7.35 -4.05
N ALA A 272 14.66 6.10 -4.47
CA ALA A 272 13.37 5.41 -4.49
C ALA A 272 13.43 3.98 -3.93
N GLY A 273 12.36 3.57 -3.24
CA GLY A 273 12.26 2.24 -2.64
C GLY A 273 13.12 2.13 -1.40
N GLY A 274 12.69 2.67 -0.26
CA GLY A 274 13.48 2.64 0.97
C GLY A 274 13.78 1.21 1.45
N ALA A 275 12.87 0.27 1.20
CA ALA A 275 13.15 -1.17 1.30
C ALA A 275 13.44 -1.80 -0.07
N MET A 276 12.55 -1.65 -1.06
CA MET A 276 12.64 -2.41 -2.31
C MET A 276 12.38 -1.57 -3.56
N LEU A 277 13.19 -1.79 -4.58
CA LEU A 277 12.93 -1.42 -5.97
C LEU A 277 12.49 -2.67 -6.75
N LEU A 278 11.32 -2.60 -7.40
CA LEU A 278 10.68 -3.71 -8.11
C LEU A 278 10.45 -3.37 -9.59
N SER A 279 11.27 -3.92 -10.48
CA SER A 279 11.17 -3.71 -11.93
C SER A 279 10.79 -4.97 -12.72
N ALA A 280 10.51 -6.08 -12.03
CA ALA A 280 10.07 -7.34 -12.62
C ALA A 280 8.94 -7.99 -11.79
N GLY A 281 8.37 -9.09 -12.30
CA GLY A 281 7.20 -9.74 -11.72
C GLY A 281 7.39 -10.12 -10.26
N THR A 282 6.57 -9.54 -9.38
CA THR A 282 6.71 -9.68 -7.93
C THR A 282 5.39 -10.07 -7.28
N VAL A 283 5.47 -11.02 -6.34
CA VAL A 283 4.36 -11.40 -5.45
C VAL A 283 4.78 -11.19 -4.01
N ILE A 284 3.99 -10.40 -3.28
CA ILE A 284 4.13 -10.19 -1.83
C ILE A 284 2.90 -10.80 -1.15
N GLY A 285 3.09 -11.98 -0.57
CA GLY A 285 2.07 -12.68 0.22
C GLY A 285 2.05 -12.26 1.69
N GLY A 286 3.12 -11.65 2.20
CA GLY A 286 3.23 -11.27 3.60
C GLY A 286 4.48 -10.49 3.94
N GLY A 287 4.75 -10.38 5.25
CA GLY A 287 5.87 -9.63 5.82
C GLY A 287 5.46 -8.29 6.42
N THR A 288 6.40 -7.65 7.12
CA THR A 288 6.22 -6.34 7.76
C THR A 288 7.28 -5.37 7.26
N PHE A 289 6.87 -4.29 6.61
CA PHE A 289 7.70 -3.18 6.15
C PHE A 289 7.48 -2.00 7.09
N ARG A 290 8.45 -1.72 7.97
CA ARG A 290 8.30 -0.77 9.06
C ARG A 290 9.40 0.28 9.09
N GLY A 291 9.01 1.55 9.13
CA GLY A 291 9.97 2.65 9.30
C GLY A 291 10.97 2.80 8.16
N ASN A 292 10.70 2.24 6.97
CA ASN A 292 11.60 2.38 5.84
C ASN A 292 11.45 3.78 5.21
N SER A 293 12.54 4.31 4.68
CA SER A 293 12.58 5.67 4.16
C SER A 293 13.22 5.81 2.79
N ALA A 294 12.60 6.64 1.96
CA ALA A 294 13.17 7.12 0.70
C ALA A 294 13.07 8.64 0.66
N THR A 295 14.02 9.30 0.01
CA THR A 295 13.98 10.76 -0.14
C THR A 295 12.95 11.19 -1.19
N ASN A 296 12.69 10.40 -2.22
CA ASN A 296 11.74 10.79 -3.28
C ASN A 296 10.48 9.92 -3.31
N ALA A 297 10.60 8.61 -3.50
CA ALA A 297 9.41 7.81 -3.79
C ALA A 297 9.43 6.42 -3.16
N GLY A 298 8.28 5.96 -2.66
CA GLY A 298 8.12 4.62 -2.13
C GLY A 298 8.97 4.38 -0.90
N GLY A 299 8.55 4.90 0.25
CA GLY A 299 9.32 4.74 1.49
C GLY A 299 9.59 3.28 1.85
N ALA A 300 8.68 2.37 1.50
CA ALA A 300 8.95 0.93 1.46
C ALA A 300 9.26 0.45 0.03
N LEU A 301 8.30 0.55 -0.88
CA LEU A 301 8.37 -0.07 -2.21
C LEU A 301 8.28 0.97 -3.32
N PHE A 302 9.16 0.85 -4.31
CA PHE A 302 9.02 1.52 -5.60
C PHE A 302 8.80 0.49 -6.71
N VAL A 303 7.65 0.57 -7.37
CA VAL A 303 7.26 -0.30 -8.48
C VAL A 303 7.53 0.40 -9.80
N SER A 304 8.51 -0.09 -10.56
CA SER A 304 8.98 0.49 -11.81
C SER A 304 8.46 -0.30 -13.01
N ARG A 305 7.38 0.19 -13.64
CA ARG A 305 6.80 -0.35 -14.89
C ARG A 305 6.59 -1.87 -14.89
N SER A 306 6.34 -2.47 -13.73
CA SER A 306 6.18 -3.90 -13.52
C SER A 306 4.80 -4.23 -12.96
N ALA A 307 4.42 -5.51 -12.97
CA ALA A 307 3.22 -5.98 -12.30
C ALA A 307 3.57 -6.52 -10.91
N VAL A 308 2.90 -5.99 -9.89
CA VAL A 308 3.08 -6.40 -8.49
C VAL A 308 1.74 -6.82 -7.91
N THR A 309 1.72 -8.00 -7.30
CA THR A 309 0.56 -8.48 -6.53
C THR A 309 0.89 -8.47 -5.05
N ILE A 310 0.05 -7.81 -4.27
CA ILE A 310 0.11 -7.80 -2.81
C ILE A 310 -1.15 -8.49 -2.28
N SER A 311 -0.96 -9.67 -1.71
CA SER A 311 -2.02 -10.48 -1.10
C SER A 311 -1.94 -10.55 0.42
N GLY A 312 -1.01 -9.80 1.02
CA GLY A 312 -0.88 -9.68 2.47
C GLY A 312 0.29 -8.78 2.87
N GLY A 313 0.53 -8.70 4.18
CA GLY A 313 1.62 -7.92 4.77
C GLY A 313 1.20 -6.62 5.45
N THR A 314 2.13 -6.02 6.19
CA THR A 314 1.94 -4.79 6.95
C THR A 314 2.96 -3.75 6.51
N PHE A 315 2.50 -2.54 6.16
CA PHE A 315 3.31 -1.39 5.78
C PHE A 315 3.05 -0.28 6.80
N GLU A 316 4.00 -0.09 7.71
CA GLU A 316 3.83 0.76 8.88
C GLU A 316 4.89 1.85 9.01
N GLY A 317 4.47 3.11 9.14
CA GLY A 317 5.38 4.21 9.45
C GLY A 317 6.45 4.47 8.39
N ASN A 318 6.26 3.98 7.16
CA ASN A 318 7.18 4.21 6.06
C ASN A 318 7.02 5.64 5.52
N ARG A 319 8.11 6.24 5.05
CA ARG A 319 8.14 7.65 4.67
C ARG A 319 8.86 7.91 3.35
N ALA A 320 8.24 8.74 2.52
CA ALA A 320 8.94 9.50 1.50
C ALA A 320 9.21 10.90 2.07
N THR A 321 10.48 11.30 2.23
CA THR A 321 10.86 12.43 3.10
C THR A 321 11.22 13.71 2.37
N GLY A 322 11.26 13.69 1.03
CA GLY A 322 11.53 14.85 0.20
C GLY A 322 10.53 15.98 0.42
N ALA A 323 11.00 17.20 0.24
CA ALA A 323 10.22 18.41 0.48
C ALA A 323 9.37 18.81 -0.74
N VAL A 324 9.73 18.36 -1.95
CA VAL A 324 9.15 18.89 -3.19
C VAL A 324 8.19 17.92 -3.85
N ASN A 325 8.61 16.67 -4.06
CA ASN A 325 7.86 15.67 -4.83
C ASN A 325 7.71 14.33 -4.11
N SER A 326 7.88 14.30 -2.79
CA SER A 326 7.85 13.04 -2.05
C SER A 326 6.53 12.29 -2.18
N SER A 327 6.61 11.01 -2.53
CA SER A 327 5.50 10.30 -3.15
C SER A 327 5.36 8.86 -2.67
N GLY A 328 4.16 8.50 -2.21
CA GLY A 328 3.87 7.13 -1.78
C GLY A 328 4.68 6.74 -0.55
N GLY A 329 4.20 7.14 0.64
CA GLY A 329 4.96 6.93 1.88
C GLY A 329 5.30 5.46 2.13
N ALA A 330 4.41 4.53 1.75
CA ALA A 330 4.73 3.12 1.62
C ALA A 330 5.09 2.75 0.17
N ILE A 331 4.19 2.98 -0.78
CA ILE A 331 4.31 2.48 -2.15
C ILE A 331 4.19 3.62 -3.15
N TYR A 332 5.15 3.70 -4.07
CA TYR A 332 4.99 4.43 -5.32
C TYR A 332 4.97 3.46 -6.49
N SER A 333 3.95 3.51 -7.34
CA SER A 333 3.81 2.64 -8.50
C SER A 333 3.72 3.38 -9.82
N THR A 334 4.56 2.98 -10.76
CA THR A 334 4.45 3.35 -12.19
C THR A 334 3.94 2.21 -13.07
N GLY A 335 3.76 1.03 -12.48
CA GLY A 335 3.24 -0.16 -13.14
C GLY A 335 1.90 -0.61 -12.55
N ASN A 336 1.52 -1.85 -12.84
CA ASN A 336 0.24 -2.41 -12.42
C ASN A 336 0.32 -2.93 -11.00
N LEU A 337 -0.62 -2.52 -10.16
CA LEU A 337 -0.70 -2.96 -8.77
C LEU A 337 -2.04 -3.65 -8.50
N THR A 338 -1.96 -4.89 -8.04
CA THR A 338 -3.11 -5.65 -7.54
C THR A 338 -2.98 -5.81 -6.03
N LEU A 339 -3.97 -5.31 -5.29
CA LEU A 339 -4.05 -5.40 -3.83
C LEU A 339 -5.30 -6.19 -3.42
N SER A 340 -5.12 -7.38 -2.87
CA SER A 340 -6.23 -8.19 -2.35
C SER A 340 -6.31 -8.22 -0.83
N ALA A 341 -5.19 -7.98 -0.14
CA ALA A 341 -5.15 -7.77 1.31
C ALA A 341 -3.88 -7.01 1.70
N GLY A 342 -3.76 -6.68 2.99
CA GLY A 342 -2.63 -5.96 3.55
C GLY A 342 -3.06 -4.79 4.43
N THR A 343 -2.16 -4.31 5.28
CA THR A 343 -2.42 -3.19 6.20
C THR A 343 -1.42 -2.07 5.94
N PHE A 344 -1.88 -0.86 5.67
CA PHE A 344 -1.08 0.35 5.47
C PHE A 344 -1.40 1.36 6.57
N ARG A 345 -0.48 1.50 7.53
CA ARG A 345 -0.71 2.31 8.74
C ARG A 345 0.34 3.38 8.97
N GLY A 346 -0.08 4.61 9.24
CA GLY A 346 0.83 5.67 9.69
C GLY A 346 1.93 6.02 8.70
N ASN A 347 1.76 5.71 7.41
CA ASN A 347 2.72 6.07 6.37
C ASN A 347 2.56 7.55 5.99
N ALA A 348 3.64 8.19 5.56
CA ALA A 348 3.62 9.61 5.24
C ALA A 348 4.44 9.99 4.00
N ALA A 349 3.91 10.94 3.22
CA ALA A 349 4.57 11.56 2.07
C ALA A 349 3.93 12.93 1.80
N LEU A 350 4.42 13.68 0.80
CA LEU A 350 3.71 14.86 0.31
C LEU A 350 2.46 14.46 -0.52
N TYR A 351 2.60 13.44 -1.37
CA TYR A 351 1.53 12.91 -2.22
C TYR A 351 1.31 11.43 -1.97
N GLY A 352 0.11 11.03 -1.54
CA GLY A 352 -0.20 9.63 -1.26
C GLY A 352 0.50 9.15 0.00
N GLY A 353 -0.10 9.41 1.17
CA GLY A 353 0.52 9.10 2.45
C GLY A 353 0.93 7.62 2.56
N ALA A 354 0.11 6.72 2.03
CA ALA A 354 0.48 5.32 1.83
C ALA A 354 0.91 5.03 0.40
N LEU A 355 0.06 5.37 -0.58
CA LEU A 355 0.20 4.91 -1.95
C LEU A 355 0.08 6.07 -2.93
N ARG A 356 0.99 6.12 -3.89
CA ARG A 356 0.82 6.94 -5.09
C ARG A 356 1.00 6.11 -6.35
N SER A 357 0.13 6.31 -7.33
CA SER A 357 0.26 5.69 -8.65
C SER A 357 0.46 6.75 -9.75
N SER A 358 1.08 6.38 -10.87
CA SER A 358 1.34 7.29 -12.00
C SER A 358 0.29 7.18 -13.12
N GLY A 359 0.25 8.14 -14.06
CA GLY A 359 -0.76 8.18 -15.12
C GLY A 359 -0.83 6.95 -16.05
N SER A 360 0.25 6.16 -16.14
CA SER A 360 0.29 4.92 -16.93
C SER A 360 -0.02 3.66 -16.10
N SER A 361 -0.24 3.81 -14.79
CA SER A 361 -0.45 2.69 -13.87
C SER A 361 -1.91 2.23 -13.88
N THR A 362 -2.11 0.97 -13.49
CA THR A 362 -3.42 0.46 -13.10
C THR A 362 -3.43 0.05 -11.63
N LEU A 363 -4.54 0.33 -10.94
CA LEU A 363 -4.78 -0.11 -9.57
C LEU A 363 -6.02 -0.99 -9.51
N THR A 364 -5.87 -2.24 -9.07
CA THR A 364 -6.99 -3.10 -8.70
C THR A 364 -6.94 -3.38 -7.21
N MET A 365 -7.94 -2.92 -6.46
CA MET A 365 -8.08 -3.16 -5.03
C MET A 365 -9.36 -3.94 -4.76
N THR A 366 -9.22 -5.14 -4.20
CA THR A 366 -10.34 -5.99 -3.76
C THR A 366 -10.41 -6.12 -2.25
N GLY A 367 -9.36 -5.71 -1.54
CA GLY A 367 -9.28 -5.73 -0.08
C GLY A 367 -8.10 -4.93 0.46
N GLY A 368 -7.82 -5.08 1.75
CA GLY A 368 -6.79 -4.34 2.47
C GLY A 368 -7.32 -3.14 3.28
N SER A 369 -6.49 -2.61 4.16
CA SER A 369 -6.81 -1.47 5.04
C SER A 369 -5.77 -0.37 4.93
N PHE A 370 -6.20 0.87 4.77
CA PHE A 370 -5.39 2.08 4.81
C PHE A 370 -5.85 2.95 5.98
N THR A 371 -5.07 2.97 7.06
CA THR A 371 -5.47 3.61 8.33
C THR A 371 -4.45 4.63 8.80
N GLY A 372 -4.87 5.86 9.10
CA GLY A 372 -3.99 6.83 9.77
C GLY A 372 -2.80 7.28 8.93
N ASN A 373 -2.88 7.20 7.60
CA ASN A 373 -1.83 7.69 6.71
C ASN A 373 -2.00 9.20 6.49
N ALA A 374 -0.88 9.88 6.24
CA ALA A 374 -0.85 11.34 6.16
C ALA A 374 -0.16 11.84 4.90
N ALA A 375 -0.80 12.77 4.18
CA ALA A 375 -0.22 13.47 3.06
C ALA A 375 -0.03 14.96 3.37
N GLY A 376 1.16 15.49 3.08
CA GLY A 376 1.45 16.92 3.20
C GLY A 376 0.68 17.78 2.20
N ALA A 377 0.20 17.20 1.08
CA ALA A 377 -0.58 17.90 0.07
C ALA A 377 -1.89 17.18 -0.23
N THR A 378 -1.86 16.04 -0.94
CA THR A 378 -3.09 15.37 -1.42
C THR A 378 -3.03 13.85 -1.33
N GLY A 379 -4.20 13.22 -1.17
CA GLY A 379 -4.35 11.78 -1.08
C GLY A 379 -3.80 11.24 0.24
N GLY A 380 -4.50 11.47 1.35
CA GLY A 380 -3.99 11.13 2.69
C GLY A 380 -3.63 9.64 2.80
N ALA A 381 -4.42 8.75 2.20
CA ALA A 381 -3.97 7.39 1.91
C ALA A 381 -3.43 7.26 0.49
N VAL A 382 -4.26 7.57 -0.50
CA VAL A 382 -4.02 7.22 -1.91
C VAL A 382 -4.05 8.46 -2.79
N ASN A 383 -3.00 8.66 -3.57
CA ASN A 383 -2.94 9.68 -4.61
C ASN A 383 -2.85 8.99 -5.98
N PHE A 384 -3.94 9.08 -6.75
CA PHE A 384 -4.22 8.20 -7.86
C PHE A 384 -4.21 8.92 -9.21
N TYR A 385 -3.50 8.30 -10.16
CA TYR A 385 -3.46 8.68 -11.57
C TYR A 385 -3.62 7.41 -12.41
N GLY A 386 -4.15 7.55 -13.62
CA GLY A 386 -4.35 6.41 -14.53
C GLY A 386 -5.72 5.74 -14.33
N THR A 387 -5.81 4.42 -14.48
CA THR A 387 -7.10 3.70 -14.47
C THR A 387 -7.19 2.67 -13.34
N GLY A 388 -8.31 2.62 -12.63
CA GLY A 388 -8.39 1.78 -11.44
C GLY A 388 -9.79 1.33 -11.06
N ARG A 389 -9.83 0.33 -10.19
CA ARG A 389 -11.04 -0.23 -9.60
C ARG A 389 -10.83 -0.57 -8.14
N ILE A 390 -11.72 -0.10 -7.27
CA ILE A 390 -11.78 -0.44 -5.84
C ILE A 390 -13.13 -1.11 -5.58
N SER A 391 -13.11 -2.39 -5.26
CA SER A 391 -14.32 -3.20 -5.04
C SER A 391 -14.49 -3.69 -3.59
N GLY A 392 -13.47 -3.47 -2.77
CA GLY A 392 -13.45 -3.85 -1.36
C GLY A 392 -12.26 -3.21 -0.65
N GLY A 393 -12.16 -3.47 0.65
CA GLY A 393 -11.17 -2.85 1.53
C GLY A 393 -11.66 -1.57 2.18
N VAL A 394 -10.83 -1.04 3.08
CA VAL A 394 -11.15 0.11 3.95
C VAL A 394 -10.08 1.18 3.82
N ILE A 395 -10.50 2.43 3.62
CA ILE A 395 -9.64 3.62 3.63
C ILE A 395 -10.18 4.54 4.71
N GLU A 396 -9.53 4.57 5.86
CA GLU A 396 -10.06 5.25 7.04
C GLU A 396 -9.07 6.08 7.85
N ASN A 397 -9.59 7.15 8.46
CA ASN A 397 -8.83 8.01 9.38
C ASN A 397 -7.53 8.55 8.75
N ASN A 398 -7.51 8.77 7.44
CA ASN A 398 -6.36 9.33 6.74
C ASN A 398 -6.54 10.84 6.60
N ALA A 399 -5.42 11.55 6.51
CA ALA A 399 -5.41 13.01 6.49
C ALA A 399 -4.57 13.55 5.33
N ALA A 400 -5.08 14.58 4.65
CA ALA A 400 -4.34 15.39 3.70
C ALA A 400 -4.47 16.87 4.06
N GLN A 401 -3.46 17.70 3.81
CA GLN A 401 -3.59 19.14 4.07
C GLN A 401 -4.51 19.84 3.06
N SER A 402 -4.49 19.42 1.79
CA SER A 402 -5.27 20.05 0.72
C SER A 402 -6.43 19.17 0.26
N GLY A 403 -6.18 18.17 -0.60
CA GLY A 403 -7.24 17.45 -1.32
C GLY A 403 -7.26 15.96 -1.03
N GLY A 404 -8.45 15.38 -0.89
CA GLY A 404 -8.63 13.93 -0.83
C GLY A 404 -8.05 13.32 0.44
N GLY A 405 -8.75 13.46 1.57
CA GLY A 405 -8.28 12.97 2.86
C GLY A 405 -8.05 11.46 2.83
N GLY A 406 -8.95 10.71 2.19
CA GLY A 406 -8.72 9.31 1.86
C GLY A 406 -8.00 9.17 0.52
N LEU A 407 -8.66 9.63 -0.55
CA LEU A 407 -8.20 9.43 -1.92
C LEU A 407 -8.19 10.76 -2.70
N GLN A 408 -7.15 11.00 -3.48
CA GLN A 408 -7.14 12.05 -4.50
C GLN A 408 -7.05 11.42 -5.89
N LEU A 409 -7.90 11.87 -6.81
CA LEU A 409 -7.79 11.57 -8.23
C LEU A 409 -7.41 12.85 -8.97
N TYR A 410 -6.45 12.75 -9.88
CA TYR A 410 -6.04 13.90 -10.68
C TYR A 410 -5.55 13.49 -12.07
N SER A 411 -5.76 14.37 -13.06
CA SER A 411 -5.19 14.25 -14.39
C SER A 411 -4.52 15.57 -14.79
N GLY A 412 -3.28 15.49 -15.27
CA GLY A 412 -2.61 16.62 -15.92
C GLY A 412 -3.14 16.89 -17.33
N ALA A 413 -2.65 17.96 -17.97
CA ALA A 413 -2.97 18.26 -19.36
C ALA A 413 -2.58 17.08 -20.28
N GLY A 414 -3.47 16.73 -21.22
CA GLY A 414 -3.31 15.58 -22.11
C GLY A 414 -3.40 14.19 -21.44
N GLN A 415 -3.71 14.10 -20.14
CA GLN A 415 -3.85 12.83 -19.42
C GLN A 415 -5.31 12.53 -19.08
N LYS A 416 -5.61 11.24 -18.90
CA LYS A 416 -6.90 10.76 -18.41
C LYS A 416 -6.72 9.94 -17.15
N THR A 417 -7.58 10.18 -16.16
CA THR A 417 -7.66 9.41 -14.92
C THR A 417 -9.09 8.92 -14.72
N SER A 418 -9.26 7.62 -14.44
CA SER A 418 -10.57 7.03 -14.19
C SER A 418 -10.51 6.03 -13.04
N LEU A 419 -11.45 6.13 -12.11
CA LEU A 419 -11.58 5.19 -11.00
C LEU A 419 -13.03 4.73 -10.85
N THR A 420 -13.22 3.42 -10.75
CA THR A 420 -14.51 2.83 -10.37
C THR A 420 -14.47 2.37 -8.92
N ILE A 421 -15.39 2.87 -8.10
CA ILE A 421 -15.69 2.37 -6.75
C ILE A 421 -16.97 1.56 -6.81
N GLU A 422 -16.89 0.31 -6.36
CA GLU A 422 -17.99 -0.64 -6.40
C GLU A 422 -17.92 -1.64 -5.23
N GLY A 423 -18.85 -2.60 -5.22
CA GLY A 423 -18.86 -3.65 -4.20
C GLY A 423 -18.95 -3.10 -2.78
N GLY A 424 -18.11 -3.63 -1.89
CA GLY A 424 -18.08 -3.34 -0.46
C GLY A 424 -16.98 -2.36 -0.04
N ALA A 425 -16.44 -1.56 -0.95
CA ALA A 425 -15.39 -0.58 -0.63
C ALA A 425 -15.87 0.46 0.42
N VAL A 426 -15.03 0.78 1.40
CA VAL A 426 -15.36 1.74 2.47
C VAL A 426 -14.31 2.87 2.52
N VAL A 427 -14.78 4.12 2.49
CA VAL A 427 -13.96 5.33 2.69
C VAL A 427 -14.57 6.13 3.84
N ARG A 428 -13.92 6.15 5.01
CA ARG A 428 -14.53 6.76 6.21
C ARG A 428 -13.60 7.51 7.17
N GLY A 429 -14.13 8.51 7.87
CA GLY A 429 -13.36 9.20 8.92
C GLY A 429 -12.14 9.97 8.39
N ASN A 430 -12.03 10.17 7.07
CA ASN A 430 -10.88 10.83 6.48
C ASN A 430 -11.06 12.36 6.50
N THR A 431 -9.95 13.09 6.53
CA THR A 431 -9.95 14.55 6.71
C THR A 431 -9.08 15.28 5.69
N ALA A 432 -9.60 16.35 5.08
CA ALA A 432 -8.81 17.24 4.21
C ALA A 432 -9.38 18.67 4.16
N GLN A 433 -8.74 19.59 3.44
CA GLN A 433 -9.36 20.88 3.15
C GLN A 433 -10.49 20.74 2.12
N TYR A 434 -10.27 19.95 1.07
CA TYR A 434 -11.20 19.68 -0.03
C TYR A 434 -11.38 18.17 -0.18
N GLY A 435 -12.62 17.69 -0.17
CA GLY A 435 -12.90 16.26 -0.37
C GLY A 435 -12.37 15.41 0.78
N GLY A 436 -13.07 15.42 1.92
CA GLY A 436 -12.62 14.72 3.13
C GLY A 436 -12.42 13.23 2.86
N GLY A 437 -13.38 12.61 2.17
CA GLY A 437 -13.24 11.26 1.65
C GLY A 437 -12.40 11.24 0.37
N ILE A 438 -12.93 11.86 -0.70
CA ILE A 438 -12.30 11.85 -2.01
C ILE A 438 -12.28 13.25 -2.64
N GLY A 439 -11.10 13.67 -3.11
CA GLY A 439 -10.93 14.82 -3.98
C GLY A 439 -10.77 14.39 -5.43
N VAL A 440 -11.45 15.06 -6.36
CA VAL A 440 -11.38 14.77 -7.80
C VAL A 440 -11.06 16.06 -8.54
N GLY A 441 -9.85 16.16 -9.08
CA GLY A 441 -9.39 17.32 -9.83
C GLY A 441 -9.04 16.97 -11.27
N SER A 442 -9.08 17.94 -12.17
CA SER A 442 -8.66 17.74 -13.55
C SER A 442 -8.14 19.04 -14.16
N ALA A 443 -7.05 18.94 -14.93
CA ALA A 443 -6.53 20.08 -15.70
C ALA A 443 -7.38 20.41 -16.93
N GLU A 444 -8.13 19.44 -17.47
CA GLU A 444 -8.90 19.58 -18.72
C GLU A 444 -10.31 19.01 -18.57
N ALA A 445 -11.25 19.52 -19.38
CA ALA A 445 -12.64 19.03 -19.42
C ALA A 445 -12.70 17.50 -19.61
N GLY A 446 -13.30 16.80 -18.63
CA GLY A 446 -13.43 15.35 -18.63
C GLY A 446 -12.09 14.61 -18.56
N GLY A 447 -11.04 15.23 -18.02
CA GLY A 447 -9.75 14.57 -17.82
C GLY A 447 -9.80 13.53 -16.69
N THR A 448 -10.58 13.79 -15.64
CA THR A 448 -10.76 12.88 -14.50
C THR A 448 -12.22 12.46 -14.34
N THR A 449 -12.47 11.15 -14.25
CA THR A 449 -13.79 10.57 -14.00
C THR A 449 -13.75 9.68 -12.76
N LEU A 450 -14.70 9.89 -11.84
CA LEU A 450 -15.00 8.98 -10.75
C LEU A 450 -16.34 8.30 -11.01
N GLU A 451 -16.36 6.98 -11.05
CA GLU A 451 -17.58 6.19 -11.13
C GLU A 451 -17.86 5.53 -9.77
N VAL A 452 -19.02 5.78 -9.20
CA VAL A 452 -19.48 5.15 -7.96
C VAL A 452 -20.70 4.29 -8.28
N ARG A 453 -20.49 2.98 -8.24
CA ARG A 453 -21.51 1.95 -8.51
C ARG A 453 -21.93 1.21 -7.22
N GLY A 454 -21.15 1.36 -6.16
CA GLY A 454 -21.33 0.71 -4.87
C GLY A 454 -20.43 1.35 -3.80
N GLY A 455 -20.23 0.65 -2.69
CA GLY A 455 -19.41 1.12 -1.58
C GLY A 455 -20.06 2.20 -0.71
N THR A 456 -19.33 2.60 0.34
CA THR A 456 -19.76 3.59 1.33
C THR A 456 -18.69 4.65 1.56
N LEU A 457 -19.04 5.91 1.38
CA LEU A 457 -18.26 7.09 1.74
C LEU A 457 -18.92 7.75 2.94
N SER A 458 -18.36 7.60 4.15
CA SER A 458 -19.06 8.05 5.36
C SER A 458 -18.22 8.67 6.46
N GLY A 459 -18.80 9.60 7.22
CA GLY A 459 -18.12 10.21 8.37
C GLY A 459 -16.83 10.95 8.01
N ASN A 460 -16.63 11.32 6.74
CA ASN A 460 -15.46 12.08 6.32
C ASN A 460 -15.70 13.58 6.57
N SER A 461 -14.62 14.32 6.81
CA SER A 461 -14.69 15.74 7.17
C SER A 461 -13.79 16.60 6.28
N ALA A 462 -14.29 17.75 5.83
CA ALA A 462 -13.47 18.73 5.13
C ALA A 462 -13.89 20.17 5.37
N GLN A 463 -13.15 21.15 4.85
CA GLN A 463 -13.70 22.50 4.74
C GLN A 463 -14.79 22.53 3.66
N ARG A 464 -14.52 21.91 2.51
CA ARG A 464 -15.46 21.84 1.38
C ARG A 464 -15.55 20.41 0.87
N GLY A 465 -16.75 19.88 0.72
CA GLY A 465 -16.95 18.52 0.24
C GLY A 465 -16.56 17.50 1.31
N GLY A 466 -17.37 17.36 2.36
CA GLY A 466 -17.06 16.45 3.46
C GLY A 466 -16.81 15.03 2.96
N GLY A 467 -17.71 14.52 2.11
CA GLY A 467 -17.53 13.25 1.42
C GLY A 467 -16.68 13.39 0.15
N LEU A 468 -17.13 14.24 -0.76
CA LEU A 468 -16.57 14.41 -2.12
C LEU A 468 -16.37 15.88 -2.48
N ASP A 469 -15.25 16.18 -3.13
CA ASP A 469 -15.05 17.42 -3.88
C ASP A 469 -14.80 17.09 -5.36
N ILE A 470 -15.74 17.50 -6.22
CA ILE A 470 -15.65 17.34 -7.68
C ILE A 470 -15.23 18.68 -8.27
N GLY A 471 -13.93 18.85 -8.47
CA GLY A 471 -13.34 20.08 -9.00
C GLY A 471 -13.83 20.42 -10.41
N HIS A 472 -13.48 21.63 -10.86
CA HIS A 472 -13.76 22.07 -12.22
C HIS A 472 -13.31 21.02 -13.24
N SER A 473 -14.11 20.83 -14.29
CA SER A 473 -13.83 19.88 -15.37
C SER A 473 -13.81 18.40 -15.01
N ALA A 474 -13.92 18.04 -13.73
CA ALA A 474 -14.04 16.65 -13.28
C ALA A 474 -15.47 16.12 -13.44
N ILE A 475 -15.60 14.80 -13.54
CA ILE A 475 -16.88 14.11 -13.71
C ILE A 475 -17.08 13.10 -12.58
N LEU A 476 -18.27 13.11 -11.99
CA LEU A 476 -18.76 12.04 -11.11
C LEU A 476 -19.98 11.37 -11.74
N ASN A 477 -19.93 10.04 -11.88
CA ASN A 477 -21.06 9.21 -12.25
C ASN A 477 -21.48 8.37 -11.04
N LEU A 478 -22.60 8.72 -10.41
CA LEU A 478 -23.16 8.04 -9.25
C LEU A 478 -24.36 7.17 -9.68
N SER A 479 -24.16 5.87 -9.74
CA SER A 479 -25.21 4.89 -10.11
C SER A 479 -25.62 3.99 -8.95
N GLY A 480 -24.84 3.97 -7.88
CA GLY A 480 -25.10 3.22 -6.66
C GLY A 480 -24.23 3.70 -5.50
N GLY A 481 -24.16 2.93 -4.42
CA GLY A 481 -23.37 3.29 -3.24
C GLY A 481 -24.01 4.35 -2.34
N THR A 482 -23.34 4.64 -1.23
CA THR A 482 -23.83 5.55 -0.17
C THR A 482 -22.80 6.60 0.17
N ILE A 483 -23.19 7.88 0.17
CA ILE A 483 -22.43 9.02 0.66
C ILE A 483 -23.18 9.54 1.90
N SER A 484 -22.71 9.21 3.11
CA SER A 484 -23.49 9.49 4.31
C SER A 484 -22.74 9.98 5.54
N GLY A 485 -23.40 10.81 6.35
CA GLY A 485 -22.82 11.27 7.62
C GLY A 485 -21.53 12.08 7.46
N ASN A 486 -21.24 12.59 6.25
CA ASN A 486 -20.05 13.40 6.01
C ASN A 486 -20.31 14.85 6.44
N GLN A 487 -19.24 15.54 6.85
CA GLN A 487 -19.32 16.88 7.40
C GLN A 487 -18.40 17.83 6.64
N ALA A 488 -18.92 18.99 6.26
CA ALA A 488 -18.09 20.09 5.81
C ALA A 488 -18.15 21.23 6.82
N THR A 489 -17.02 21.88 7.13
CA THR A 489 -17.08 23.10 7.93
C THR A 489 -17.77 24.18 7.12
N VAL A 490 -17.36 24.45 5.90
CA VAL A 490 -17.91 25.52 5.05
C VAL A 490 -19.09 25.02 4.24
N THR A 491 -18.92 24.08 3.31
CA THR A 491 -20.01 23.80 2.35
C THR A 491 -19.94 22.43 1.68
N GLY A 492 -21.10 21.91 1.24
CA GLY A 492 -21.22 20.60 0.61
C GLY A 492 -20.84 19.49 1.58
N GLY A 493 -21.70 19.23 2.57
CA GLY A 493 -21.43 18.21 3.58
C GLY A 493 -21.19 16.84 2.94
N GLY A 494 -22.04 16.46 1.99
CA GLY A 494 -21.86 15.27 1.16
C GLY A 494 -20.92 15.55 0.00
N ILE A 495 -21.34 16.41 -0.93
CA ILE A 495 -20.65 16.66 -2.20
C ILE A 495 -20.57 18.16 -2.48
N VAL A 496 -19.39 18.62 -2.91
CA VAL A 496 -19.22 19.89 -3.62
C VAL A 496 -18.95 19.61 -5.09
N ILE A 497 -19.55 20.42 -5.97
CA ILE A 497 -19.46 20.28 -7.42
C ILE A 497 -19.03 21.61 -8.04
N GLY A 498 -17.83 21.63 -8.63
CA GLY A 498 -17.39 22.60 -9.65
C GLY A 498 -17.39 22.03 -11.07
N GLY A 499 -17.46 20.70 -11.21
CA GLY A 499 -17.53 19.98 -12.49
C GLY A 499 -18.94 19.53 -12.87
N ALA A 500 -19.06 18.28 -13.34
CA ALA A 500 -20.33 17.69 -13.74
C ALA A 500 -20.63 16.40 -12.95
N VAL A 501 -21.89 16.23 -12.55
CA VAL A 501 -22.37 15.03 -11.86
C VAL A 501 -23.58 14.45 -12.56
N THR A 502 -23.54 13.14 -12.82
CA THR A 502 -24.71 12.36 -13.23
C THR A 502 -25.05 11.38 -12.12
N MET A 503 -26.26 11.49 -11.58
CA MET A 503 -26.79 10.60 -10.54
C MET A 503 -27.97 9.81 -11.11
N THR A 504 -27.77 8.52 -11.36
CA THR A 504 -28.80 7.59 -11.82
C THR A 504 -29.29 6.66 -10.71
N GLY A 505 -28.58 6.64 -9.57
CA GLY A 505 -28.90 5.85 -8.40
C GLY A 505 -28.05 6.26 -7.19
N GLY A 506 -28.01 5.41 -6.17
CA GLY A 506 -27.25 5.66 -4.94
C GLY A 506 -27.95 6.60 -3.95
N THR A 507 -27.27 6.90 -2.85
CA THR A 507 -27.82 7.69 -1.74
C THR A 507 -26.82 8.74 -1.25
N ILE A 508 -27.30 9.97 -1.07
CA ILE A 508 -26.59 11.07 -0.41
C ILE A 508 -27.39 11.45 0.84
N SER A 509 -26.99 10.95 2.01
CA SER A 509 -27.84 11.07 3.21
C SER A 509 -27.16 11.43 4.53
N GLY A 510 -27.86 12.18 5.38
CA GLY A 510 -27.36 12.51 6.72
C GLY A 510 -26.07 13.34 6.71
N ASN A 511 -25.72 13.95 5.59
CA ASN A 511 -24.53 14.79 5.48
C ASN A 511 -24.82 16.19 6.00
N SER A 512 -23.79 16.89 6.48
CA SER A 512 -23.98 18.16 7.18
C SER A 512 -22.94 19.24 6.90
N THR A 513 -23.35 20.50 7.04
CA THR A 513 -22.43 21.63 7.19
C THR A 513 -22.52 22.20 8.61
N VAL A 514 -21.40 22.68 9.16
CA VAL A 514 -21.34 23.15 10.56
C VAL A 514 -20.94 24.62 10.77
N SER A 515 -20.43 25.32 9.76
CA SER A 515 -19.95 26.69 9.93
C SER A 515 -21.06 27.67 10.34
N GLN A 516 -20.62 28.68 11.12
CA GLN A 516 -21.45 29.76 11.60
C GLN A 516 -21.34 31.05 10.76
N GLU A 517 -20.56 31.05 9.68
CA GLU A 517 -20.30 32.23 8.84
C GLU A 517 -20.86 32.04 7.40
N GLY A 518 -21.20 33.14 6.70
CA GLY A 518 -21.52 33.13 5.25
C GLY A 518 -22.82 32.43 4.76
N HIS A 519 -23.01 32.40 3.43
CA HIS A 519 -24.06 31.63 2.72
C HIS A 519 -23.64 30.16 2.54
N GLU A 520 -23.24 29.56 3.65
CA GLU A 520 -22.57 28.26 3.75
C GLU A 520 -23.61 27.15 3.92
N GLY A 521 -23.86 26.42 2.83
CA GLY A 521 -25.00 25.51 2.71
C GLY A 521 -24.69 24.22 1.93
N GLY A 522 -25.75 23.50 1.56
CA GLY A 522 -25.64 22.26 0.79
C GLY A 522 -25.24 21.10 1.68
N GLY A 523 -26.07 20.80 2.69
CA GLY A 523 -25.80 19.68 3.61
C GLY A 523 -25.54 18.40 2.84
N GLY A 524 -26.38 18.12 1.85
CA GLY A 524 -26.17 17.05 0.87
C GLY A 524 -25.20 17.49 -0.23
N VAL A 525 -25.61 18.47 -1.04
CA VAL A 525 -24.91 18.85 -2.27
C VAL A 525 -24.81 20.37 -2.40
N ARG A 526 -23.65 20.87 -2.83
CA ARG A 526 -23.52 22.23 -3.38
C ARG A 526 -22.96 22.22 -4.80
N LEU A 527 -23.59 23.00 -5.67
CA LEU A 527 -23.12 23.29 -7.03
C LEU A 527 -22.60 24.73 -7.07
N TYR A 528 -21.34 24.90 -7.44
CA TYR A 528 -20.75 26.22 -7.74
C TYR A 528 -21.16 26.72 -9.13
N ALA A 529 -20.97 28.01 -9.37
CA ALA A 529 -21.21 28.65 -10.66
C ALA A 529 -20.54 27.85 -11.80
N GLY A 530 -21.33 27.52 -12.83
CA GLY A 530 -20.94 26.73 -14.00
C GLY A 530 -21.00 25.21 -13.82
N ALA A 531 -21.19 24.72 -12.59
CA ALA A 531 -21.36 23.30 -12.33
C ALA A 531 -22.71 22.77 -12.83
N LYS A 532 -22.74 21.47 -13.11
CA LYS A 532 -23.95 20.78 -13.59
C LYS A 532 -24.21 19.51 -12.81
N MET A 533 -25.47 19.28 -12.43
CA MET A 533 -25.92 18.00 -11.90
C MET A 533 -27.21 17.55 -12.57
N THR A 534 -27.24 16.31 -13.04
CA THR A 534 -28.47 15.63 -13.47
C THR A 534 -28.75 14.48 -12.52
N ALA A 535 -29.94 14.46 -11.91
CA ALA A 535 -30.39 13.44 -10.97
C ALA A 535 -31.63 12.73 -11.51
N SER A 536 -31.41 11.62 -12.23
CA SER A 536 -32.45 10.79 -12.84
C SER A 536 -32.88 9.61 -11.96
N GLY A 537 -32.17 9.35 -10.86
CA GLY A 537 -32.54 8.33 -9.88
C GLY A 537 -31.74 8.44 -8.58
N GLY A 538 -32.08 7.61 -7.60
CA GLY A 538 -31.48 7.63 -6.25
C GLY A 538 -32.12 8.65 -5.30
N THR A 539 -31.43 8.92 -4.19
CA THR A 539 -32.00 9.72 -3.08
C THR A 539 -30.99 10.73 -2.50
N ILE A 540 -31.46 11.95 -2.23
CA ILE A 540 -30.76 12.98 -1.45
C ILE A 540 -31.61 13.27 -0.21
N SER A 541 -31.24 12.72 0.96
CA SER A 541 -32.15 12.74 2.12
C SER A 541 -31.54 12.94 3.50
N GLY A 542 -32.32 13.52 4.42
CA GLY A 542 -31.90 13.66 5.82
C GLY A 542 -30.67 14.54 6.02
N ASN A 543 -30.28 15.32 5.01
CA ASN A 543 -29.11 16.19 5.09
C ASN A 543 -29.45 17.47 5.86
N LYS A 544 -28.42 18.08 6.47
CA LYS A 544 -28.57 19.21 7.39
C LYS A 544 -27.61 20.34 7.07
N ALA A 545 -28.10 21.56 6.95
CA ALA A 545 -27.24 22.74 6.79
C ALA A 545 -27.95 24.00 7.27
N ARG A 546 -27.20 25.10 7.40
CA ARG A 546 -27.80 26.42 7.68
C ARG A 546 -28.51 27.01 6.46
N TRP A 547 -28.13 26.64 5.24
CA TRP A 547 -28.77 27.03 3.99
C TRP A 547 -28.87 25.83 3.06
N GLY A 548 -29.97 25.68 2.31
CA GLY A 548 -30.10 24.61 1.31
C GLY A 548 -29.74 23.23 1.85
N ALA A 549 -30.51 22.70 2.81
CA ALA A 549 -30.11 21.50 3.55
C ALA A 549 -29.88 20.29 2.63
N GLY A 550 -30.75 20.10 1.63
CA GLY A 550 -30.54 19.13 0.56
C GLY A 550 -29.50 19.62 -0.43
N VAL A 551 -29.88 20.61 -1.26
CA VAL A 551 -29.09 21.09 -2.39
C VAL A 551 -29.02 22.61 -2.44
N VAL A 552 -27.82 23.15 -2.68
CA VAL A 552 -27.58 24.56 -3.05
C VAL A 552 -27.15 24.64 -4.51
N ILE A 553 -27.79 25.53 -5.26
CA ILE A 553 -27.47 25.82 -6.66
C ILE A 553 -27.04 27.28 -6.74
N ASP A 554 -25.76 27.54 -7.00
CA ASP A 554 -25.24 28.89 -7.05
C ASP A 554 -25.62 29.61 -8.37
N GLY A 555 -25.85 30.92 -8.26
CA GLY A 555 -26.01 31.79 -9.42
C GLY A 555 -24.70 32.02 -10.18
N PRO A 556 -24.70 32.90 -11.20
CA PRO A 556 -23.47 33.27 -11.89
C PRO A 556 -22.49 33.95 -10.94
N TYR A 557 -21.20 33.71 -11.15
CA TYR A 557 -20.14 34.34 -10.37
C TYR A 557 -18.97 34.69 -11.28
N GLN A 558 -18.57 35.97 -11.27
CA GLN A 558 -17.55 36.51 -12.18
C GLN A 558 -17.87 36.16 -13.65
N THR A 559 -17.01 35.39 -14.31
CA THR A 559 -17.20 34.93 -15.69
C THR A 559 -17.87 33.57 -15.79
N SER A 560 -18.05 32.85 -14.67
CA SER A 560 -18.71 31.55 -14.65
C SER A 560 -20.23 31.73 -14.79
N PRO A 561 -20.88 30.92 -15.66
CA PRO A 561 -22.33 30.97 -15.81
C PRO A 561 -23.02 30.44 -14.56
N THR A 562 -24.35 30.52 -14.55
CA THR A 562 -25.16 29.96 -13.46
C THR A 562 -25.00 28.44 -13.36
N ALA A 563 -25.11 27.89 -12.15
CA ALA A 563 -25.12 26.44 -11.95
C ALA A 563 -26.47 25.85 -12.39
N GLU A 564 -26.45 24.58 -12.84
CA GLU A 564 -27.64 23.90 -13.36
C GLU A 564 -27.89 22.59 -12.62
N PHE A 565 -29.09 22.46 -12.04
CA PHE A 565 -29.60 21.19 -11.51
C PHE A 565 -30.82 20.73 -12.30
N LEU A 566 -30.77 19.50 -12.80
CA LEU A 566 -31.85 18.85 -13.50
C LEU A 566 -32.35 17.63 -12.69
N LEU A 567 -33.57 17.73 -12.16
CA LEU A 567 -34.25 16.63 -11.47
C LEU A 567 -35.16 15.89 -12.47
N THR A 568 -34.80 14.64 -12.75
CA THR A 568 -35.45 13.77 -13.76
C THR A 568 -35.75 12.37 -13.22
N GLY A 569 -35.90 12.21 -11.91
CA GLY A 569 -36.38 10.95 -11.32
C GLY A 569 -35.90 10.67 -9.90
N ALA A 570 -34.91 11.38 -9.38
CA ALA A 570 -34.45 11.20 -8.00
C ALA A 570 -35.46 11.68 -6.94
N ASP A 571 -35.31 11.22 -5.70
CA ASP A 571 -36.04 11.70 -4.53
C ASP A 571 -35.17 12.62 -3.67
N VAL A 572 -35.67 13.82 -3.37
CA VAL A 572 -35.05 14.78 -2.46
C VAL A 572 -35.95 14.95 -1.25
N SER A 573 -35.59 14.31 -0.12
CA SER A 573 -36.55 14.15 0.98
C SER A 573 -35.98 14.28 2.38
N GLY A 574 -36.78 14.79 3.32
CA GLY A 574 -36.40 14.85 4.74
C GLY A 574 -35.18 15.73 5.05
N ASN A 575 -34.76 16.61 4.13
CA ASN A 575 -33.63 17.51 4.39
C ASN A 575 -34.08 18.68 5.25
N GLN A 576 -33.26 19.08 6.23
CA GLN A 576 -33.67 19.98 7.29
C GLN A 576 -32.65 21.09 7.54
N LEU A 577 -33.11 22.35 7.55
CA LEU A 577 -32.27 23.45 8.00
C LEU A 577 -31.98 23.37 9.50
N THR A 578 -30.73 23.67 9.88
CA THR A 578 -30.31 23.74 11.28
C THR A 578 -30.48 25.12 11.89
N ASP A 579 -30.65 26.15 11.07
CA ASP A 579 -30.81 27.53 11.50
C ASP A 579 -32.20 28.07 11.12
N PRO A 580 -33.00 28.53 12.11
CA PRO A 580 -34.35 29.00 11.86
C PRO A 580 -34.42 30.32 11.07
N SER A 581 -33.35 31.11 10.97
CA SER A 581 -33.37 32.38 10.22
C SER A 581 -33.28 32.21 8.71
N ASN A 582 -32.98 31.01 8.22
CA ASN A 582 -32.59 30.76 6.85
C ASN A 582 -33.65 29.97 6.06
N VAL A 583 -33.33 29.65 4.81
CA VAL A 583 -34.30 29.19 3.79
C VAL A 583 -33.74 28.05 2.92
N GLY A 584 -34.64 27.31 2.27
CA GLY A 584 -34.29 26.20 1.38
C GLY A 584 -34.06 24.88 2.13
N GLY A 585 -35.12 24.16 2.49
CA GLY A 585 -35.01 22.82 3.09
C GLY A 585 -34.49 21.81 2.07
N GLY A 586 -35.27 21.57 1.01
CA GLY A 586 -34.88 20.69 -0.10
C GLY A 586 -33.86 21.36 -1.01
N PHE A 587 -34.24 22.48 -1.61
CA PHE A 587 -33.42 23.27 -2.53
C PHE A 587 -33.33 24.73 -2.10
N PHE A 588 -32.11 25.27 -2.14
CA PHE A 588 -31.85 26.70 -2.28
C PHE A 588 -31.39 26.96 -3.72
N ASN A 589 -32.25 27.59 -4.52
CA ASN A 589 -31.98 27.87 -5.92
C ASN A 589 -31.59 29.35 -6.11
N GLY A 590 -30.29 29.59 -6.24
CA GLY A 590 -29.73 30.84 -6.75
C GLY A 590 -29.37 30.77 -8.24
N GLY A 591 -29.46 29.59 -8.86
CA GLY A 591 -29.11 29.37 -10.26
C GLY A 591 -30.28 28.86 -11.09
N ARG A 592 -30.10 27.72 -11.77
CA ARG A 592 -31.16 27.09 -12.57
C ARG A 592 -31.55 25.73 -12.02
N LEU A 593 -32.78 25.62 -11.54
CA LEU A 593 -33.42 24.37 -11.14
C LEU A 593 -34.50 23.99 -12.16
N THR A 594 -34.36 22.82 -12.78
CA THR A 594 -35.38 22.24 -13.66
C THR A 594 -35.87 20.92 -13.09
N VAL A 595 -37.18 20.78 -12.91
CA VAL A 595 -37.84 19.56 -12.42
C VAL A 595 -38.78 19.03 -13.50
N THR A 596 -38.46 17.86 -14.04
CA THR A 596 -39.27 17.20 -15.09
C THR A 596 -39.90 15.89 -14.59
N SER A 597 -39.29 15.24 -13.60
CA SER A 597 -39.84 14.09 -12.88
C SER A 597 -39.08 13.90 -11.55
N GLY A 598 -39.49 12.94 -10.71
CA GLY A 598 -38.94 12.76 -9.36
C GLY A 598 -39.78 13.45 -8.27
N ARG A 599 -39.25 13.48 -7.05
CA ARG A 599 -39.98 13.93 -5.86
C ARG A 599 -39.14 14.87 -4.99
N VAL A 600 -39.79 15.88 -4.44
CA VAL A 600 -39.23 16.79 -3.42
C VAL A 600 -40.24 16.84 -2.27
N THR A 601 -39.99 16.08 -1.20
CA THR A 601 -41.01 15.82 -0.16
C THR A 601 -40.46 15.80 1.26
N GLY A 602 -41.27 16.22 2.24
CA GLY A 602 -40.89 16.14 3.66
C GLY A 602 -39.67 16.96 4.04
N ASN A 603 -39.23 17.90 3.19
CA ASN A 603 -38.12 18.79 3.50
C ASN A 603 -38.61 19.94 4.39
N ALA A 604 -37.72 20.42 5.25
CA ALA A 604 -38.06 21.38 6.30
C ALA A 604 -37.11 22.59 6.28
N ALA A 605 -37.71 23.76 6.13
CA ALA A 605 -37.16 25.06 6.48
C ALA A 605 -37.98 25.65 7.63
N THR A 606 -37.46 26.68 8.29
CA THR A 606 -38.25 27.40 9.32
C THR A 606 -38.99 28.59 8.72
N ARG A 607 -38.35 29.33 7.78
CA ARG A 607 -38.93 30.56 7.24
C ARG A 607 -39.68 30.36 5.92
N ASN A 608 -38.96 30.03 4.85
CA ASN A 608 -39.51 29.87 3.49
C ASN A 608 -38.78 28.77 2.73
N GLY A 609 -39.43 28.24 1.70
CA GLY A 609 -38.85 27.30 0.74
C GLY A 609 -38.55 25.96 1.39
N GLY A 610 -39.56 25.34 2.01
CA GLY A 610 -39.42 24.01 2.61
C GLY A 610 -38.96 23.00 1.58
N GLY A 611 -39.65 22.96 0.43
CA GLY A 611 -39.24 22.20 -0.74
C GLY A 611 -38.21 22.95 -1.57
N VAL A 612 -38.60 24.09 -2.15
CA VAL A 612 -37.74 24.93 -3.00
C VAL A 612 -37.84 26.39 -2.57
N PHE A 613 -36.70 26.98 -2.19
CA PHE A 613 -36.53 28.43 -2.16
C PHE A 613 -35.91 28.90 -3.47
N ASN A 614 -36.60 29.74 -4.24
CA ASN A 614 -36.13 30.29 -5.50
C ASN A 614 -35.84 31.79 -5.35
N ARG A 615 -34.58 32.19 -5.59
CA ARG A 615 -34.20 33.61 -5.57
C ARG A 615 -34.78 34.37 -6.76
N LYS A 616 -34.92 35.68 -6.59
CA LYS A 616 -35.47 36.60 -7.59
C LYS A 616 -34.73 36.57 -8.94
N ASP A 617 -33.42 36.34 -8.91
CA ASP A 617 -32.52 36.26 -10.07
C ASP A 617 -32.31 34.82 -10.59
N ALA A 618 -32.96 33.83 -9.97
CA ALA A 618 -32.84 32.42 -10.30
C ALA A 618 -33.99 31.92 -11.19
N ALA A 619 -33.72 30.86 -11.95
CA ALA A 619 -34.68 30.21 -12.81
C ALA A 619 -35.18 28.91 -12.17
N TYR A 620 -36.48 28.84 -11.89
CA TYR A 620 -37.17 27.62 -11.48
C TYR A 620 -38.17 27.19 -12.55
N ILE A 621 -37.99 25.98 -13.08
CA ILE A 621 -38.84 25.40 -14.12
C ILE A 621 -39.34 24.05 -13.64
N GLN A 622 -40.66 23.90 -13.50
CA GLN A 622 -41.27 22.62 -13.20
C GLN A 622 -42.22 22.23 -14.33
N THR A 623 -41.83 21.25 -15.14
CA THR A 623 -42.68 20.69 -16.22
C THR A 623 -43.23 19.31 -15.87
N GLY A 624 -42.79 18.72 -14.76
CA GLY A 624 -43.33 17.50 -14.19
C GLY A 624 -42.80 17.26 -12.77
N GLY A 625 -42.80 16.01 -12.32
CA GLY A 625 -42.41 15.65 -10.94
C GLY A 625 -43.35 16.21 -9.87
N THR A 626 -42.99 16.03 -8.60
CA THR A 626 -43.82 16.46 -7.46
C THR A 626 -43.01 17.21 -6.42
N VAL A 627 -43.47 18.41 -6.04
CA VAL A 627 -42.97 19.17 -4.89
C VAL A 627 -44.12 19.34 -3.91
N SER A 628 -44.17 18.51 -2.86
CA SER A 628 -45.33 18.43 -1.97
C SER A 628 -44.97 17.98 -0.55
N GLY A 629 -45.77 18.37 0.43
CA GLY A 629 -45.60 17.93 1.82
C GLY A 629 -44.30 18.45 2.46
N ASN A 630 -43.81 19.61 2.02
CA ASN A 630 -42.66 20.27 2.61
C ASN A 630 -43.12 21.38 3.56
N THR A 631 -42.31 21.69 4.57
CA THR A 631 -42.62 22.69 5.61
C THR A 631 -41.61 23.84 5.55
N PRO A 632 -42.03 25.12 5.59
CA PRO A 632 -43.40 25.59 5.76
C PRO A 632 -44.22 25.59 4.46
N ASP A 633 -43.53 25.55 3.31
CA ASP A 633 -44.14 25.62 2.00
C ASP A 633 -43.43 24.65 1.03
N ASN A 634 -44.08 24.39 -0.11
CA ASN A 634 -43.51 23.57 -1.17
C ASN A 634 -42.54 24.37 -2.05
N VAL A 635 -42.94 25.57 -2.45
CA VAL A 635 -42.15 26.46 -3.30
C VAL A 635 -42.38 27.89 -2.84
N PHE A 636 -41.30 28.64 -2.67
CA PHE A 636 -41.30 30.08 -2.41
C PHE A 636 -40.46 30.79 -3.47
N ASN A 637 -40.99 31.83 -4.10
CA ASN A 637 -40.27 32.71 -5.02
C ASN A 637 -40.09 34.08 -4.37
N GLU A 638 -38.85 34.57 -4.31
CA GLU A 638 -38.48 35.88 -3.75
C GLU A 638 -38.86 37.08 -4.63
#